data_AF-A0A944VV16-F1
#
_entry.id   AF-A0A944VV16-F1
#
_cell.length_a   1.000
_cell.length_b   1.000
_cell.length_c   1.000
_cell.angle_alpha   90.00
_cell.angle_beta   90.00
_cell.angle_gamma   90.00
#
_symmetry.space_group_name_H-M   'P 1'
#
loop_
_entity.id
_entity.type
_entity.pdbx_description
1 polymer ?
#
loop_
_entity_poly.entity_id
_entity_poly.type
_entity_poly.pdbx_seq_one_letter_code
_entity_poly.pdbx_strand_id
1 'polypeptide(L)'
;MNDPDNNIKIGAYVYPGWHACAERDSKFQPGWSEWDLVLNAPPRFSGHNQPRLPLDGTYDDSAPSTAQRQVELAREYGVDFFVHSVFWSRGKRVFESALDKGFLGTDGGGDFPFSLMWANRMPRGILPVKHKTGHNIGPGRLVYTDPDDFVELIKFLEERYFSRPNYLRVNEMPLLSIFDSTFFLRQLGEGLASLAIHKAKDYLRKKGYPGLHLMAINPAPATIGEFKKAGFDSVSHYVWLPDWKGKYQQDYGELVKKRSREWKGFADKSELTYFPSVSPGWDATPRAAVKGYYMTERYPWWPVVINEDPALFSDFLGRAISYTKKSNNPQLSFIASWNEWSEGHYLEPDKRFGTAWLEAVRKEKLDAL
;
A
#
# COMPACT_ATOMS: atom_id res chain seq x y z
N MET A 1 -9.71 1.42 22.75
CA MET A 1 -11.05 0.90 22.50
C MET A 1 -10.96 -0.59 22.23
N ASN A 2 -11.42 -1.40 23.19
CA ASN A 2 -12.13 -2.62 22.83
C ASN A 2 -13.42 -2.14 22.16
N ASP A 3 -13.54 -2.31 20.85
CA ASP A 3 -14.73 -1.96 20.09
C ASP A 3 -15.86 -2.91 20.54
N PRO A 4 -16.87 -2.43 21.28
CA PRO A 4 -17.93 -3.28 21.82
C PRO A 4 -18.78 -3.95 20.73
N ASP A 5 -18.70 -3.48 19.47
CA ASP A 5 -19.45 -4.04 18.35
C ASP A 5 -18.64 -5.03 17.49
N ASN A 6 -17.33 -5.19 17.73
CA ASN A 6 -16.46 -6.04 16.91
C ASN A 6 -16.62 -5.76 15.40
N ASN A 7 -16.87 -4.49 15.04
CA ASN A 7 -17.18 -4.08 13.68
C ASN A 7 -15.93 -4.10 12.80
N ILE A 8 -16.03 -4.74 11.64
CA ILE A 8 -14.93 -4.81 10.69
C ILE A 8 -14.58 -3.42 10.16
N LYS A 9 -13.28 -3.09 10.13
CA LYS A 9 -12.76 -1.87 9.50
C LYS A 9 -11.99 -2.20 8.23
N ILE A 10 -12.34 -1.51 7.15
CA ILE A 10 -11.76 -1.65 5.82
C ILE A 10 -10.85 -0.45 5.59
N GLY A 11 -9.55 -0.70 5.43
CA GLY A 11 -8.56 0.31 5.12
C GLY A 11 -8.14 0.29 3.66
N ALA A 12 -7.89 1.44 3.06
CA ALA A 12 -7.29 1.51 1.72
C ALA A 12 -5.88 2.09 1.79
N TYR A 13 -4.93 1.45 1.10
CA TYR A 13 -3.61 2.03 0.95
C TYR A 13 -3.63 3.24 0.02
N VAL A 14 -2.90 4.30 0.35
CA VAL A 14 -2.79 5.51 -0.47
C VAL A 14 -1.36 5.69 -0.93
N TYR A 15 -1.20 5.74 -2.25
CA TYR A 15 0.07 6.03 -2.90
C TYR A 15 0.23 7.55 -3.09
N PRO A 16 1.32 8.14 -2.58
CA PRO A 16 1.65 9.52 -2.88
C PRO A 16 2.44 9.58 -4.19
N GLY A 17 2.15 10.56 -5.02
CA GLY A 17 2.88 10.72 -6.28
C GLY A 17 2.05 11.25 -7.43
N TRP A 18 0.92 11.91 -7.16
CA TRP A 18 0.08 12.52 -8.18
C TRP A 18 0.29 14.04 -8.31
N HIS A 19 1.38 14.55 -7.74
CA HIS A 19 1.82 15.95 -7.82
C HIS A 19 3.24 16.07 -8.38
N ALA A 20 3.57 17.28 -8.85
CA ALA A 20 4.94 17.67 -9.17
C ALA A 20 5.73 17.95 -7.89
N CYS A 21 7.01 17.57 -7.86
CA CYS A 21 7.86 17.85 -6.71
C CYS A 21 9.32 17.99 -7.13
N ALA A 22 10.14 18.66 -6.31
CA ALA A 22 11.53 18.94 -6.61
C ALA A 22 12.35 17.67 -6.91
N GLU A 23 12.10 16.57 -6.19
CA GLU A 23 12.77 15.30 -6.42
C GLU A 23 12.49 14.72 -7.81
N ARG A 24 11.29 14.96 -8.35
CA ARG A 24 10.88 14.54 -9.70
C ARG A 24 11.36 15.51 -10.75
N ASP A 25 11.17 16.81 -10.54
CA ASP A 25 11.61 17.86 -11.48
C ASP A 25 13.13 17.84 -11.70
N SER A 26 13.91 17.32 -10.73
CA SER A 26 15.35 17.12 -10.92
C SER A 26 15.73 16.03 -11.94
N LYS A 27 14.78 15.18 -12.34
CA LYS A 27 15.00 14.01 -13.22
C LYS A 27 14.06 13.97 -14.43
N PHE A 28 12.97 14.72 -14.38
CA PHE A 28 11.94 14.80 -15.41
C PHE A 28 11.74 16.25 -15.85
N GLN A 29 10.85 16.48 -16.82
CA GLN A 29 10.50 17.85 -17.19
C GLN A 29 9.72 18.51 -16.04
N PRO A 30 9.84 19.85 -15.85
CA PRO A 30 9.08 20.55 -14.82
C PRO A 30 7.58 20.26 -14.90
N GLY A 31 6.97 19.95 -13.75
CA GLY A 31 5.54 19.65 -13.67
C GLY A 31 5.19 18.16 -13.83
N TRP A 32 6.20 17.29 -13.95
CA TRP A 32 5.99 15.85 -14.12
C TRP A 32 5.38 15.20 -12.87
N SER A 33 4.42 14.30 -13.09
CA SER A 33 3.82 13.44 -12.07
C SER A 33 3.62 12.02 -12.61
N GLU A 34 3.12 11.10 -11.77
CA GLU A 34 2.79 9.74 -12.26
C GLU A 34 1.66 9.75 -13.31
N TRP A 35 0.88 10.83 -13.40
CA TRP A 35 -0.12 10.99 -14.46
C TRP A 35 0.51 10.94 -15.85
N ASP A 36 1.73 11.45 -16.01
CA ASP A 36 2.44 11.38 -17.29
C ASP A 36 2.63 9.94 -17.78
N LEU A 37 2.75 8.97 -16.87
CA LEU A 37 2.85 7.55 -17.23
C LEU A 37 1.49 6.98 -17.63
N VAL A 38 0.45 7.32 -16.87
CA VAL A 38 -0.91 6.81 -17.08
C VAL A 38 -1.49 7.35 -18.39
N LEU A 39 -1.42 8.66 -18.62
CA LEU A 39 -1.97 9.33 -19.80
C LEU A 39 -1.31 8.88 -21.09
N ASN A 40 -0.04 8.46 -21.04
CA ASN A 40 0.74 8.03 -22.20
C ASN A 40 0.89 6.51 -22.33
N ALA A 41 0.16 5.72 -21.52
CA ALA A 41 0.26 4.27 -21.53
C ALA A 41 -0.45 3.67 -22.77
N PRO A 42 0.26 3.00 -23.70
CA PRO A 42 -0.37 2.36 -24.85
C PRO A 42 -0.90 0.96 -24.50
N PRO A 43 -1.89 0.45 -25.24
CA PRO A 43 -2.18 -0.98 -25.24
C PRO A 43 -0.94 -1.77 -25.70
N ARG A 44 -0.66 -2.91 -25.06
CA ARG A 44 0.54 -3.75 -25.32
C ARG A 44 0.21 -5.09 -25.96
N PHE A 45 -1.06 -5.47 -25.95
CA PHE A 45 -1.59 -6.67 -26.58
C PHE A 45 -3.06 -6.44 -26.96
N SER A 46 -3.63 -7.32 -27.78
CA SER A 46 -5.03 -7.23 -28.19
C SER A 46 -5.97 -7.28 -26.98
N GLY A 47 -6.89 -6.32 -26.87
CA GLY A 47 -7.79 -6.21 -25.73
C GLY A 47 -7.17 -5.63 -24.45
N HIS A 48 -5.93 -5.10 -24.50
CA HIS A 48 -5.31 -4.47 -23.35
C HIS A 48 -6.02 -3.16 -22.96
N ASN A 49 -6.55 -3.09 -21.74
CA ASN A 49 -7.21 -1.90 -21.21
C ASN A 49 -6.19 -0.85 -20.72
N GLN A 50 -5.57 -0.14 -21.67
CA GLN A 50 -4.73 1.04 -21.43
C GLN A 50 -4.96 2.11 -22.51
N PRO A 51 -4.92 3.40 -22.18
CA PRO A 51 -4.72 3.96 -20.83
C PRO A 51 -5.95 3.79 -19.92
N ARG A 52 -5.73 3.56 -18.62
CA ARG A 52 -6.78 3.56 -17.59
C ARG A 52 -6.92 4.97 -17.00
N LEU A 53 -8.06 5.61 -17.22
CA LEU A 53 -8.24 7.03 -16.89
C LEU A 53 -9.24 7.26 -15.76
N PRO A 54 -8.97 8.21 -14.84
CA PRO A 54 -9.95 8.63 -13.84
C PRO A 54 -11.21 9.22 -14.47
N LEU A 55 -12.35 8.99 -13.82
CA LEU A 55 -13.64 9.49 -14.29
C LEU A 55 -13.67 11.02 -14.35
N ASP A 56 -13.07 11.67 -13.36
CA ASP A 56 -13.06 13.14 -13.19
C ASP A 56 -11.78 13.82 -13.73
N GLY A 57 -10.89 13.05 -14.36
CA GLY A 57 -9.58 13.55 -14.79
C GLY A 57 -8.51 13.49 -13.69
N THR A 58 -7.33 14.00 -14.03
CA THR A 58 -6.14 13.98 -13.15
C THR A 58 -6.25 15.03 -12.06
N TYR A 59 -5.62 14.78 -10.92
CA TYR A 59 -5.61 15.69 -9.77
C TYR A 59 -4.20 15.86 -9.20
N ASP A 60 -4.01 16.88 -8.35
CA ASP A 60 -2.81 17.05 -7.52
C ASP A 60 -3.11 16.54 -6.09
N ASP A 61 -2.45 15.48 -5.63
CA ASP A 61 -2.67 14.89 -4.30
C ASP A 61 -2.07 15.72 -3.15
N SER A 62 -1.31 16.77 -3.44
CA SER A 62 -0.87 17.76 -2.44
C SER A 62 -1.91 18.85 -2.17
N ALA A 63 -2.95 18.95 -2.99
CA ALA A 63 -4.05 19.88 -2.76
C ALA A 63 -5.04 19.30 -1.72
N PRO A 64 -5.41 20.06 -0.67
CA PRO A 64 -6.37 19.58 0.33
C PRO A 64 -7.72 19.18 -0.26
N SER A 65 -8.24 19.92 -1.25
CA SER A 65 -9.51 19.63 -1.90
C SER A 65 -9.55 18.25 -2.57
N THR A 66 -8.41 17.75 -3.05
CA THR A 66 -8.30 16.37 -3.57
C THR A 66 -8.56 15.38 -2.45
N ALA A 67 -7.86 15.51 -1.32
CA ALA A 67 -8.00 14.61 -0.19
C ALA A 67 -9.39 14.68 0.45
N GLN A 68 -10.01 15.86 0.51
CA GLN A 68 -11.41 16.03 0.94
C GLN A 68 -12.37 15.20 0.10
N ARG A 69 -12.29 15.30 -1.23
CA ARG A 69 -13.13 14.51 -2.14
C ARG A 69 -12.90 13.01 -1.97
N GLN A 70 -11.64 12.61 -1.78
CA GLN A 70 -11.28 11.21 -1.55
C GLN A 70 -11.89 10.68 -0.24
N VAL A 71 -11.83 11.47 0.83
CA VAL A 71 -12.43 11.14 2.13
C VAL A 71 -13.96 11.07 2.05
N GLU A 72 -14.60 11.99 1.32
CA GLU A 72 -16.05 11.97 1.11
C GLU A 72 -16.49 10.66 0.43
N LEU A 73 -15.81 10.27 -0.65
CA LEU A 73 -16.05 8.99 -1.32
C LEU A 73 -15.74 7.80 -0.41
N ALA A 74 -14.63 7.82 0.32
CA ALA A 74 -14.26 6.75 1.25
C ALA A 74 -15.38 6.52 2.28
N ARG A 75 -15.88 7.59 2.89
CA ARG A 75 -17.00 7.54 3.86
C ARG A 75 -18.29 7.04 3.21
N GLU A 76 -18.63 7.53 2.04
CA GLU A 76 -19.86 7.14 1.33
C GLU A 76 -19.89 5.64 1.01
N TYR A 77 -18.74 5.08 0.64
CA TYR A 77 -18.63 3.71 0.15
C TYR A 77 -18.04 2.71 1.15
N GLY A 78 -17.86 3.10 2.41
CA GLY A 78 -17.54 2.17 3.49
C GLY A 78 -16.06 1.83 3.65
N VAL A 79 -15.16 2.69 3.16
CA VAL A 79 -13.75 2.68 3.57
C VAL A 79 -13.62 3.48 4.86
N ASP A 80 -13.06 2.85 5.90
CA ASP A 80 -13.05 3.41 7.26
C ASP A 80 -11.76 4.19 7.58
N PHE A 81 -10.67 3.91 6.87
CA PHE A 81 -9.38 4.57 7.09
C PHE A 81 -8.44 4.48 5.89
N PHE A 82 -7.46 5.38 5.84
CA PHE A 82 -6.37 5.33 4.87
C PHE A 82 -5.05 4.84 5.47
N VAL A 83 -4.23 4.18 4.65
CA VAL A 83 -2.85 3.82 4.98
C VAL A 83 -1.92 4.60 4.04
N HIS A 84 -1.43 5.75 4.48
CA HIS A 84 -0.56 6.58 3.65
C HIS A 84 0.84 6.02 3.59
N SER A 85 1.37 5.87 2.37
CA SER A 85 2.78 5.53 2.20
C SER A 85 3.65 6.72 2.56
N VAL A 86 4.69 6.50 3.36
CA VAL A 86 5.68 7.52 3.74
C VAL A 86 7.08 7.06 3.39
N PHE A 87 7.90 7.99 2.92
CA PHE A 87 9.30 7.76 2.58
C PHE A 87 10.20 8.39 3.62
N TRP A 88 11.16 7.61 4.09
CA TRP A 88 12.20 8.04 5.02
C TRP A 88 13.51 7.35 4.69
N SER A 89 14.60 8.09 4.74
CA SER A 89 15.97 7.57 4.74
C SER A 89 16.88 8.55 5.47
N ARG A 90 17.23 8.28 6.73
CA ARG A 90 18.17 9.08 7.52
C ARG A 90 17.84 10.57 7.52
N GLY A 91 16.60 10.91 7.85
CA GLY A 91 16.10 12.29 7.88
C GLY A 91 15.57 12.81 6.54
N LYS A 92 15.88 12.15 5.42
CA LYS A 92 15.33 12.55 4.11
C LYS A 92 13.92 11.99 3.91
N ARG A 93 12.99 12.85 3.49
CA ARG A 93 11.63 12.51 3.04
C ARG A 93 11.47 12.78 1.54
N VAL A 94 10.44 12.18 0.96
CA VAL A 94 10.03 12.38 -0.44
C VAL A 94 8.51 12.21 -0.52
N PHE A 95 7.85 13.01 -1.38
CA PHE A 95 6.40 13.01 -1.60
C PHE A 95 5.56 13.33 -0.36
N GLU A 96 6.12 13.95 0.67
CA GLU A 96 5.39 14.25 1.91
C GLU A 96 4.19 15.17 1.69
N SER A 97 4.19 15.99 0.63
CA SER A 97 3.17 17.02 0.44
C SER A 97 1.78 16.42 0.27
N ALA A 98 1.66 15.19 -0.26
CA ALA A 98 0.38 14.50 -0.36
C ALA A 98 -0.25 14.23 1.01
N LEU A 99 0.56 13.87 2.00
CA LEU A 99 0.11 13.65 3.37
C LEU A 99 0.04 14.98 4.15
N ASP A 100 1.13 15.75 4.18
CA ASP A 100 1.29 16.91 5.06
C ASP A 100 0.40 18.10 4.64
N LYS A 101 0.30 18.34 3.33
CA LYS A 101 -0.47 19.48 2.77
C LYS A 101 -1.81 19.04 2.20
N GLY A 102 -1.87 17.88 1.56
CA GLY A 102 -3.11 17.30 1.05
C GLY A 102 -3.99 16.83 2.20
N PHE A 103 -3.78 15.59 2.65
CA PHE A 103 -4.66 14.92 3.62
C PHE A 103 -4.75 15.60 5.00
N LEU A 104 -3.62 16.01 5.57
CA LEU A 104 -3.56 16.65 6.90
C LEU A 104 -3.68 18.18 6.85
N GLY A 105 -3.78 18.75 5.65
CA GLY A 105 -3.96 20.19 5.46
C GLY A 105 -5.35 20.67 5.86
N THR A 106 -5.51 21.99 5.92
CA THR A 106 -6.83 22.61 6.08
C THR A 106 -7.72 22.16 4.94
N ASP A 107 -8.91 21.64 5.26
CA ASP A 107 -9.86 21.10 4.28
C ASP A 107 -9.34 19.85 3.53
N GLY A 108 -8.46 19.04 4.13
CA GLY A 108 -7.89 17.82 3.55
C GLY A 108 -8.58 16.50 3.92
N GLY A 109 -9.66 16.55 4.71
CA GLY A 109 -10.25 15.37 5.34
C GLY A 109 -9.47 14.87 6.59
N GLY A 110 -8.67 15.74 7.21
CA GLY A 110 -7.75 15.40 8.30
C GLY A 110 -8.36 14.90 9.61
N ASP A 111 -9.68 14.71 9.68
CA ASP A 111 -10.39 14.00 10.76
C ASP A 111 -10.61 12.50 10.43
N PHE A 112 -10.47 12.11 9.16
CA PHE A 112 -10.63 10.75 8.69
C PHE A 112 -9.54 9.85 9.30
N PRO A 113 -9.86 8.65 9.79
CA PRO A 113 -8.86 7.80 10.41
C PRO A 113 -7.75 7.40 9.43
N PHE A 114 -6.51 7.36 9.91
CA PHE A 114 -5.38 6.95 9.08
C PHE A 114 -4.27 6.25 9.84
N SER A 115 -3.46 5.47 9.13
CA SER A 115 -2.19 4.91 9.58
C SER A 115 -1.11 5.11 8.52
N LEU A 116 0.13 4.72 8.82
CA LEU A 116 1.25 4.90 7.90
C LEU A 116 1.87 3.58 7.50
N MET A 117 2.36 3.52 6.26
CA MET A 117 3.23 2.47 5.76
C MET A 117 4.56 3.08 5.36
N TRP A 118 5.64 2.68 6.03
CA TRP A 118 6.98 3.04 5.60
C TRP A 118 7.34 2.27 4.33
N ALA A 119 7.40 2.99 3.22
CA ALA A 119 7.91 2.49 1.95
C ALA A 119 9.44 2.49 2.02
N ASN A 120 10.01 1.45 2.64
CA ASN A 120 11.45 1.24 2.84
C ASN A 120 12.23 0.88 1.55
N ARG A 121 11.74 1.39 0.42
CA ARG A 121 12.39 1.43 -0.89
C ARG A 121 12.09 2.77 -1.51
N MET A 122 13.12 3.53 -1.90
CA MET A 122 12.89 4.82 -2.52
C MET A 122 12.12 4.68 -3.84
N PRO A 123 11.30 5.71 -4.19
CA PRO A 123 10.63 5.76 -5.47
C PRO A 123 11.61 5.56 -6.62
N ARG A 124 11.12 5.03 -7.75
CA ARG A 124 11.97 4.89 -8.94
C ARG A 124 12.37 6.28 -9.43
N GLY A 125 13.68 6.52 -9.46
CA GLY A 125 14.23 7.75 -10.04
C GLY A 125 14.27 7.75 -11.58
N ILE A 126 13.87 6.65 -12.24
CA ILE A 126 13.84 6.53 -13.70
C ILE A 126 12.51 5.87 -14.08
N LEU A 127 11.61 6.69 -14.61
CA LEU A 127 10.31 6.31 -15.15
C LEU A 127 10.11 7.03 -16.50
N PRO A 128 9.45 6.42 -17.50
CA PRO A 128 9.19 5.00 -17.60
C PRO A 128 10.50 4.18 -17.57
N VAL A 129 10.44 2.97 -17.04
CA VAL A 129 11.62 2.10 -16.90
C VAL A 129 12.14 1.71 -18.29
N LYS A 130 13.41 2.05 -18.55
CA LYS A 130 14.15 1.76 -19.79
C LYS A 130 15.13 0.61 -19.51
N HIS A 131 14.79 -0.64 -19.79
CA HIS A 131 15.71 -1.75 -19.49
C HIS A 131 16.73 -1.98 -20.62
N LYS A 132 18.00 -1.68 -20.36
CA LYS A 132 19.13 -2.44 -20.93
C LYS A 132 19.75 -3.26 -19.79
N THR A 133 19.66 -4.58 -19.90
CA THR A 133 20.39 -5.64 -19.16
C THR A 133 20.91 -5.30 -17.74
N GLY A 134 20.25 -5.83 -16.70
CA GLY A 134 20.77 -5.85 -15.32
C GLY A 134 19.71 -6.25 -14.30
N HIS A 135 20.05 -7.15 -13.36
CA HIS A 135 19.17 -7.64 -12.28
C HIS A 135 19.15 -6.75 -11.04
N ASN A 136 19.95 -5.67 -11.00
CA ASN A 136 20.23 -4.99 -9.76
C ASN A 136 19.31 -3.78 -9.58
N ILE A 137 18.55 -3.77 -8.47
CA ILE A 137 17.99 -2.54 -7.91
C ILE A 137 19.18 -1.61 -7.65
N GLY A 138 19.22 -0.44 -8.28
CA GLY A 138 20.32 0.50 -8.11
C GLY A 138 20.54 0.84 -6.62
N PRO A 139 21.79 0.96 -6.13
CA PRO A 139 22.09 1.17 -4.71
C PRO A 139 21.34 2.36 -4.11
N GLY A 140 21.17 3.46 -4.87
CA GLY A 140 20.42 4.65 -4.42
C GLY A 140 18.90 4.48 -4.30
N ARG A 141 18.35 3.30 -4.62
CA ARG A 141 16.94 2.95 -4.36
C ARG A 141 16.75 2.22 -3.03
N LEU A 142 17.82 1.67 -2.48
CA LEU A 142 17.78 0.97 -1.21
C LEU A 142 17.78 2.02 -0.10
N VAL A 143 16.76 1.98 0.75
CA VAL A 143 16.76 2.71 2.01
C VAL A 143 17.61 1.90 2.97
N TYR A 144 18.82 2.38 3.28
CA TYR A 144 19.65 1.75 4.31
C TYR A 144 19.27 2.31 5.66
N THR A 145 18.83 1.40 6.54
CA THR A 145 18.52 1.70 7.94
C THR A 145 19.43 0.91 8.86
N ASP A 146 19.50 1.36 10.10
CA ASP A 146 20.14 0.70 11.24
C ASP A 146 19.22 0.91 12.47
N PRO A 147 19.47 0.26 13.62
CA PRO A 147 18.61 0.42 14.78
C PRO A 147 18.42 1.86 15.27
N ASP A 148 19.40 2.74 15.09
CA ASP A 148 19.30 4.12 15.55
C ASP A 148 18.52 4.97 14.54
N ASP A 149 18.74 4.80 13.24
CA ASP A 149 17.93 5.43 12.19
C ASP A 149 16.46 5.00 12.26
N PHE A 150 16.18 3.73 12.55
CA PHE A 150 14.80 3.27 12.74
C PHE A 150 14.14 3.96 13.95
N VAL A 151 14.88 4.18 15.03
CA VAL A 151 14.37 4.97 16.17
C VAL A 151 14.14 6.43 15.80
N GLU A 152 15.02 7.03 15.00
CA GLU A 152 14.83 8.41 14.50
C GLU A 152 13.59 8.53 13.60
N LEU A 153 13.33 7.53 12.75
CA LEU A 153 12.06 7.44 12.02
C LEU A 153 10.88 7.44 13.01
N ILE A 154 10.90 6.60 14.03
CA ILE A 154 9.80 6.47 14.99
C ILE A 154 9.60 7.76 15.79
N LYS A 155 10.66 8.44 16.21
CA LYS A 155 10.60 9.79 16.83
C LYS A 155 9.88 10.78 15.91
N PHE A 156 10.32 10.84 14.66
CA PHE A 156 9.73 11.72 13.67
C PHE A 156 8.23 11.43 13.43
N LEU A 157 7.85 10.15 13.34
CA LEU A 157 6.45 9.76 13.15
C LEU A 157 5.59 10.03 14.38
N GLU A 158 6.15 9.85 15.58
CA GLU A 158 5.49 10.13 16.85
C GLU A 158 5.12 11.61 16.97
N GLU A 159 6.11 12.48 16.80
CA GLU A 159 5.96 13.92 16.96
C GLU A 159 4.96 14.53 15.97
N ARG A 160 4.86 13.99 14.75
CA ARG A 160 4.02 14.56 13.68
C ARG A 160 2.67 13.88 13.49
N TYR A 161 2.58 12.57 13.72
CA TYR A 161 1.42 11.78 13.29
C TYR A 161 0.82 10.91 14.39
N PHE A 162 1.61 10.16 15.18
CA PHE A 162 1.03 9.21 16.15
C PHE A 162 0.23 9.89 17.27
N SER A 163 0.56 11.15 17.57
CA SER A 163 -0.15 11.97 18.55
C SER A 163 -1.52 12.46 18.07
N ARG A 164 -1.82 12.35 16.77
CA ARG A 164 -3.10 12.83 16.22
C ARG A 164 -4.28 11.99 16.72
N PRO A 165 -5.45 12.61 16.96
CA PRO A 165 -6.62 11.91 17.50
C PRO A 165 -7.19 10.88 16.52
N ASN A 166 -7.12 11.14 15.23
CA ASN A 166 -7.55 10.26 14.15
C ASN A 166 -6.49 9.23 13.71
N TYR A 167 -5.33 9.14 14.39
CA TYR A 167 -4.38 8.09 14.10
C TYR A 167 -4.92 6.73 14.53
N LEU A 168 -4.91 5.76 13.62
CA LEU A 168 -5.41 4.41 13.86
C LEU A 168 -4.50 3.67 14.85
N ARG A 169 -5.14 3.08 15.86
CA ARG A 169 -4.48 2.32 16.91
C ARG A 169 -5.03 0.89 16.96
N VAL A 170 -4.16 -0.06 17.25
CA VAL A 170 -4.49 -1.46 17.57
C VAL A 170 -4.10 -1.70 19.01
N ASN A 171 -5.07 -2.07 19.86
CA ASN A 171 -4.85 -2.23 21.31
C ASN A 171 -4.17 -0.99 21.93
N GLU A 172 -4.66 0.20 21.59
CA GLU A 172 -4.10 1.52 21.98
C GLU A 172 -2.68 1.83 21.47
N MET A 173 -2.04 0.93 20.71
CA MET A 173 -0.74 1.17 20.09
C MET A 173 -0.92 1.76 18.69
N PRO A 174 -0.16 2.80 18.29
CA PRO A 174 -0.17 3.28 16.91
C PRO A 174 0.18 2.14 15.94
N LEU A 175 -0.58 2.04 14.84
CA LEU A 175 -0.32 1.08 13.76
C LEU A 175 0.68 1.65 12.75
N LEU A 176 1.85 1.02 12.63
CA LEU A 176 2.82 1.29 11.56
C LEU A 176 3.06 0.03 10.74
N SER A 177 3.13 0.17 9.42
CA SER A 177 3.46 -0.94 8.51
C SER A 177 4.82 -0.73 7.84
N ILE A 178 5.56 -1.81 7.58
CA ILE A 178 6.79 -1.79 6.75
C ILE A 178 6.52 -2.49 5.43
N PHE A 179 6.61 -1.76 4.30
CA PHE A 179 6.20 -2.25 2.97
C PHE A 179 6.97 -3.49 2.49
N ASP A 180 8.30 -3.42 2.41
CA ASP A 180 9.14 -4.58 2.12
C ASP A 180 9.81 -5.04 3.40
N SER A 181 9.00 -5.66 4.25
CA SER A 181 9.44 -6.17 5.56
C SER A 181 10.50 -7.27 5.41
N THR A 182 10.48 -8.03 4.31
CA THR A 182 11.53 -9.00 3.97
C THR A 182 12.87 -8.31 3.69
N PHE A 183 12.87 -7.17 2.99
CA PHE A 183 14.08 -6.38 2.79
C PHE A 183 14.62 -5.81 4.10
N PHE A 184 13.74 -5.34 4.99
CA PHE A 184 14.13 -4.87 6.32
C PHE A 184 14.87 -5.97 7.11
N LEU A 185 14.29 -7.17 7.18
CA LEU A 185 14.95 -8.32 7.83
C LEU A 185 16.26 -8.73 7.13
N ARG A 186 16.25 -8.83 5.79
CA ARG A 186 17.45 -9.23 5.03
C ARG A 186 18.60 -8.24 5.18
N GLN A 187 18.29 -6.94 5.26
CA GLN A 187 19.29 -5.88 5.37
C GLN A 187 19.94 -5.87 6.76
N LEU A 188 19.15 -5.95 7.83
CA LEU A 188 19.63 -5.86 9.20
C LEU A 188 20.10 -7.21 9.77
N GLY A 189 19.55 -8.31 9.26
CA GLY A 189 19.55 -9.59 9.95
C GLY A 189 18.58 -9.59 11.14
N GLU A 190 18.19 -10.79 11.60
CA GLU A 190 17.21 -10.99 12.69
C GLU A 190 17.57 -10.19 13.95
N GLY A 191 18.84 -10.22 14.38
CA GLY A 191 19.29 -9.60 15.63
C GLY A 191 19.18 -8.06 15.63
N LEU A 192 19.70 -7.38 14.60
CA LEU A 192 19.61 -5.92 14.53
C LEU A 192 18.18 -5.46 14.22
N ALA A 193 17.42 -6.21 13.43
CA ALA A 193 15.99 -5.93 13.23
C ALA A 193 15.23 -5.99 14.56
N SER A 194 15.48 -7.04 15.36
CA SER A 194 14.89 -7.16 16.70
C SER A 194 15.30 -6.01 17.61
N LEU A 195 16.59 -5.66 17.64
CA LEU A 195 17.08 -4.53 18.43
C LEU A 195 16.42 -3.21 18.01
N ALA A 196 16.27 -2.96 16.71
CA ALA A 196 15.61 -1.76 16.17
C ALA A 196 14.16 -1.67 16.63
N ILE A 197 13.39 -2.76 16.48
CA ILE A 197 11.98 -2.81 16.85
C ILE A 197 11.78 -2.64 18.36
N HIS A 198 12.60 -3.30 19.19
CA HIS A 198 12.51 -3.17 20.64
C HIS A 198 12.87 -1.76 21.11
N LYS A 199 13.96 -1.16 20.59
CA LYS A 199 14.32 0.24 20.89
C LYS A 199 13.19 1.21 20.53
N ALA A 200 12.55 1.02 19.37
CA ALA A 200 11.41 1.83 18.95
C ALA A 200 10.20 1.69 19.88
N LYS A 201 9.83 0.45 20.23
CA LYS A 201 8.74 0.17 21.19
C LYS A 201 9.03 0.78 22.57
N ASP A 202 10.27 0.68 23.04
CA ASP A 202 10.69 1.25 24.34
C ASP A 202 10.70 2.78 24.34
N TYR A 203 11.10 3.41 23.22
CA TYR A 203 10.99 4.85 23.06
C TYR A 203 9.53 5.31 23.20
N LEU A 204 8.58 4.66 22.52
CA LEU A 204 7.17 5.02 22.62
C LEU A 204 6.59 4.77 24.02
N ARG A 205 7.01 3.70 24.70
CA ARG A 205 6.65 3.47 26.12
C ARG A 205 7.09 4.60 27.03
N LYS A 206 8.31 5.12 26.85
CA LYS A 206 8.81 6.28 27.60
C LYS A 206 8.05 7.57 27.30
N LYS A 207 7.39 7.67 26.13
CA LYS A 207 6.50 8.77 25.75
C LYS A 207 5.06 8.61 26.24
N GLY A 208 4.73 7.47 26.87
CA GLY A 208 3.40 7.21 27.43
C GLY A 208 2.48 6.36 26.53
N TYR A 209 2.95 5.88 25.38
CA TYR A 209 2.20 4.91 24.57
C TYR A 209 2.36 3.50 25.15
N PRO A 210 1.39 2.57 24.98
CA PRO A 210 1.56 1.17 25.39
C PRO A 210 2.67 0.43 24.61
N GLY A 211 2.98 0.89 23.40
CA GLY A 211 3.96 0.31 22.49
C GLY A 211 3.79 0.81 21.06
N LEU A 212 4.19 -0.03 20.10
CA LEU A 212 3.97 0.13 18.66
C LEU A 212 3.32 -1.16 18.16
N HIS A 213 2.24 -1.07 17.38
CA HIS A 213 1.78 -2.22 16.61
C HIS A 213 2.47 -2.18 15.26
N LEU A 214 3.45 -3.07 15.05
CA LEU A 214 4.24 -3.11 13.83
C LEU A 214 3.74 -4.25 12.92
N MET A 215 3.24 -3.87 11.74
CA MET A 215 2.77 -4.81 10.72
C MET A 215 3.82 -5.04 9.62
N ALA A 216 4.14 -6.31 9.36
CA ALA A 216 5.01 -6.71 8.25
C ALA A 216 4.19 -6.87 6.97
N ILE A 217 4.54 -6.12 5.92
CA ILE A 217 3.93 -6.27 4.58
C ILE A 217 4.84 -7.13 3.69
N ASN A 218 4.22 -8.01 2.92
CA ASN A 218 4.88 -8.93 1.98
C ASN A 218 5.99 -9.80 2.63
N PRO A 219 5.71 -10.49 3.75
CA PRO A 219 6.68 -11.40 4.33
C PRO A 219 6.94 -12.57 3.37
N ALA A 220 8.20 -12.79 3.01
CA ALA A 220 8.55 -13.90 2.14
C ALA A 220 8.24 -15.24 2.84
N PRO A 221 7.57 -16.19 2.16
CA PRO A 221 7.23 -17.48 2.78
C PRO A 221 8.43 -18.25 3.36
N ALA A 222 9.63 -18.04 2.80
CA ALA A 222 10.85 -18.70 3.24
C ALA A 222 11.38 -18.21 4.60
N THR A 223 11.10 -16.96 4.98
CA THR A 223 11.61 -16.32 6.21
C THR A 223 10.48 -15.88 7.14
N ILE A 224 9.26 -16.37 6.91
CA ILE A 224 8.06 -15.86 7.58
C ILE A 224 8.07 -16.07 9.12
N GLY A 225 8.73 -17.13 9.61
CA GLY A 225 8.86 -17.40 11.04
C GLY A 225 9.81 -16.45 11.78
N GLU A 226 10.62 -15.66 11.05
CA GLU A 226 11.56 -14.70 11.64
C GLU A 226 10.86 -13.41 12.10
N PHE A 227 9.71 -13.07 11.51
CA PHE A 227 9.02 -11.80 11.80
C PHE A 227 8.55 -11.70 13.26
N LYS A 228 7.99 -12.79 13.80
CA LYS A 228 7.59 -12.84 15.22
C LYS A 228 8.80 -12.67 16.15
N LYS A 229 9.94 -13.32 15.84
CA LYS A 229 11.19 -13.22 16.61
C LYS A 229 11.80 -11.83 16.55
N ALA A 230 11.71 -11.16 15.40
CA ALA A 230 12.12 -9.77 15.24
C ALA A 230 11.20 -8.80 15.99
N GLY A 231 10.02 -9.22 16.43
CA GLY A 231 9.10 -8.41 17.25
C GLY A 231 7.98 -7.72 16.48
N PHE A 232 7.66 -8.18 15.26
CA PHE A 232 6.45 -7.77 14.56
C PHE A 232 5.19 -8.34 15.25
N ASP A 233 4.09 -7.60 15.17
CA ASP A 233 2.83 -7.93 15.87
C ASP A 233 1.77 -8.52 14.92
N SER A 234 1.95 -8.33 13.60
CA SER A 234 1.03 -8.84 12.58
C SER A 234 1.70 -8.90 11.21
N VAL A 235 1.07 -9.62 10.28
CA VAL A 235 1.47 -9.74 8.88
C VAL A 235 0.31 -9.40 7.95
N SER A 236 0.63 -8.86 6.78
CA SER A 236 -0.30 -8.62 5.69
C SER A 236 0.46 -8.58 4.36
N HIS A 237 -0.23 -8.28 3.28
CA HIS A 237 0.33 -8.02 1.97
C HIS A 237 -0.16 -6.68 1.44
N TYR A 238 0.51 -6.17 0.40
CA TYR A 238 0.01 -5.03 -0.35
C TYR A 238 -1.05 -5.51 -1.35
N VAL A 239 -0.67 -5.81 -2.60
CA VAL A 239 -1.62 -6.27 -3.65
C VAL A 239 -1.94 -7.78 -3.54
N TRP A 240 -0.98 -8.61 -3.08
CA TRP A 240 -1.01 -10.08 -3.08
C TRP A 240 -1.41 -10.79 -4.40
N LEU A 241 -1.53 -10.05 -5.49
CA LEU A 241 -1.51 -10.51 -6.87
C LEU A 241 -0.59 -9.57 -7.64
N PRO A 242 0.04 -10.00 -8.74
CA PRO A 242 -0.17 -11.25 -9.49
C PRO A 242 0.67 -12.43 -8.96
N ASP A 243 0.67 -13.56 -9.67
CA ASP A 243 1.68 -14.60 -9.49
C ASP A 243 2.95 -14.28 -10.30
N TRP A 244 3.97 -13.79 -9.61
CA TRP A 244 5.25 -13.41 -10.22
C TRP A 244 5.98 -14.55 -10.94
N LYS A 245 5.68 -15.81 -10.64
CA LYS A 245 6.23 -16.99 -11.33
C LYS A 245 5.27 -17.57 -12.38
N GLY A 246 4.10 -16.96 -12.55
CA GLY A 246 3.08 -17.39 -13.49
C GLY A 246 3.29 -16.86 -14.91
N LYS A 247 2.34 -17.18 -15.79
CA LYS A 247 2.25 -16.68 -17.17
C LYS A 247 2.08 -15.16 -17.22
N TYR A 248 2.32 -14.57 -18.40
CA TYR A 248 2.20 -13.13 -18.63
C TYR A 248 0.82 -12.57 -18.26
N GLN A 249 -0.23 -13.08 -18.90
CA GLN A 249 -1.62 -12.69 -18.67
C GLN A 249 -2.27 -13.67 -17.72
N GLN A 250 -2.72 -13.18 -16.57
CA GLN A 250 -3.32 -13.99 -15.52
C GLN A 250 -4.78 -13.59 -15.33
N ASP A 251 -5.66 -14.58 -15.24
CA ASP A 251 -7.08 -14.33 -15.04
C ASP A 251 -7.33 -13.88 -13.59
N TYR A 252 -8.05 -12.77 -13.43
CA TYR A 252 -8.34 -12.19 -12.12
C TYR A 252 -9.18 -13.14 -11.26
N GLY A 253 -10.21 -13.78 -11.81
CA GLY A 253 -11.09 -14.71 -11.07
C GLY A 253 -10.36 -15.95 -10.56
N GLU A 254 -9.41 -16.48 -11.33
CA GLU A 254 -8.52 -17.55 -10.87
C GLU A 254 -7.62 -17.09 -9.71
N LEU A 255 -7.06 -15.89 -9.80
CA LEU A 255 -6.23 -15.30 -8.75
C LEU A 255 -7.01 -15.04 -7.46
N VAL A 256 -8.22 -14.48 -7.53
CA VAL A 256 -9.10 -14.27 -6.35
C VAL A 256 -9.25 -15.56 -5.54
N LYS A 257 -9.60 -16.67 -6.22
CA LYS A 257 -9.77 -17.99 -5.58
C LYS A 257 -8.46 -18.55 -5.03
N LYS A 258 -7.34 -18.36 -5.74
CA LYS A 258 -6.02 -18.82 -5.30
C LYS A 258 -5.56 -18.06 -4.05
N ARG A 259 -5.52 -16.73 -4.13
CA ARG A 259 -4.96 -15.86 -3.09
C ARG A 259 -5.72 -15.92 -1.78
N SER A 260 -7.05 -15.98 -1.84
CA SER A 260 -7.90 -16.10 -0.64
C SER A 260 -7.61 -17.36 0.19
N ARG A 261 -7.13 -18.45 -0.44
CA ARG A 261 -6.82 -19.71 0.26
C ARG A 261 -5.46 -19.69 0.96
N GLU A 262 -4.60 -18.73 0.64
CA GLU A 262 -3.22 -18.68 1.14
C GLU A 262 -3.11 -17.98 2.51
N TRP A 263 -4.08 -17.11 2.87
CA TRP A 263 -4.06 -16.28 4.08
C TRP A 263 -3.86 -17.08 5.37
N LYS A 264 -4.64 -18.15 5.57
CA LYS A 264 -4.48 -19.03 6.75
C LYS A 264 -3.06 -19.61 6.81
N GLY A 265 -2.49 -19.98 5.67
CA GLY A 265 -1.12 -20.49 5.61
C GLY A 265 -0.08 -19.45 6.04
N PHE A 266 -0.30 -18.16 5.76
CA PHE A 266 0.56 -17.07 6.26
C PHE A 266 0.38 -16.86 7.76
N ALA A 267 -0.85 -16.88 8.27
CA ALA A 267 -1.12 -16.76 9.69
C ALA A 267 -0.45 -17.90 10.48
N ASP A 268 -0.70 -19.15 10.07
CA ASP A 268 -0.19 -20.34 10.75
C ASP A 268 1.35 -20.39 10.75
N LYS A 269 2.00 -20.04 9.63
CA LYS A 269 3.47 -20.09 9.52
C LYS A 269 4.17 -18.90 10.17
N SER A 270 3.54 -17.73 10.23
CA SER A 270 4.09 -16.57 10.93
C SER A 270 3.85 -16.64 12.44
N GLU A 271 2.84 -17.41 12.87
CA GLU A 271 2.29 -17.39 14.22
C GLU A 271 1.88 -15.97 14.67
N LEU A 272 1.51 -15.13 13.70
CA LEU A 272 1.03 -13.76 13.88
C LEU A 272 -0.36 -13.62 13.25
N THR A 273 -1.12 -12.64 13.72
CA THR A 273 -2.38 -12.24 13.09
C THR A 273 -2.12 -11.84 11.64
N TYR A 274 -2.87 -12.44 10.71
CA TYR A 274 -2.84 -12.06 9.31
C TYR A 274 -4.03 -11.18 8.96
N PHE A 275 -3.78 -9.93 8.59
CA PHE A 275 -4.84 -9.07 8.06
C PHE A 275 -4.90 -9.21 6.54
N PRO A 276 -6.03 -9.68 5.96
CA PRO A 276 -6.11 -9.87 4.53
C PRO A 276 -6.14 -8.53 3.79
N SER A 277 -5.35 -8.47 2.73
CA SER A 277 -5.38 -7.40 1.73
C SER A 277 -5.83 -7.94 0.38
N VAL A 278 -6.72 -7.20 -0.28
CA VAL A 278 -7.25 -7.50 -1.61
C VAL A 278 -6.97 -6.36 -2.57
N SER A 279 -7.09 -6.58 -3.88
CA SER A 279 -6.92 -5.52 -4.87
C SER A 279 -7.88 -5.66 -6.04
N PRO A 280 -8.37 -4.56 -6.64
CA PRO A 280 -9.22 -4.62 -7.85
C PRO A 280 -8.53 -5.19 -9.09
N GLY A 281 -7.19 -5.15 -9.15
CA GLY A 281 -6.43 -5.63 -10.31
C GLY A 281 -4.92 -5.48 -10.13
N TRP A 282 -4.18 -5.63 -11.23
CA TRP A 282 -2.75 -5.33 -11.33
C TRP A 282 -2.30 -5.20 -12.79
N ASP A 283 -1.68 -4.07 -13.12
CA ASP A 283 -1.00 -3.82 -14.38
C ASP A 283 0.01 -2.67 -14.23
N ALA A 284 1.29 -3.00 -14.06
CA ALA A 284 2.37 -2.03 -13.95
C ALA A 284 2.92 -1.53 -15.29
N THR A 285 2.34 -1.93 -16.42
CA THR A 285 2.88 -1.61 -17.75
C THR A 285 2.89 -0.12 -18.12
N PRO A 286 2.09 0.80 -17.53
CA PRO A 286 2.27 2.24 -17.68
C PRO A 286 3.67 2.72 -17.24
N ARG A 287 4.26 2.07 -16.23
CA ARG A 287 5.62 2.39 -15.75
C ARG A 287 6.72 1.87 -16.67
N ALA A 288 6.41 1.12 -17.72
CA ALA A 288 7.37 0.53 -18.64
C ALA A 288 7.59 1.38 -19.90
N ALA A 289 8.83 1.45 -20.41
CA ALA A 289 9.09 2.14 -21.68
C ALA A 289 8.39 1.46 -22.87
N VAL A 290 8.04 2.24 -23.89
CA VAL A 290 7.26 1.81 -25.06
C VAL A 290 8.14 1.44 -26.26
N LYS A 291 9.15 2.26 -26.59
CA LYS A 291 9.98 2.10 -27.81
C LYS A 291 11.42 1.72 -27.48
N GLY A 292 11.99 0.79 -28.25
CA GLY A 292 13.42 0.43 -28.18
C GLY A 292 13.82 -0.50 -27.04
N TYR A 293 12.84 -1.07 -26.31
CA TYR A 293 13.08 -1.95 -25.17
C TYR A 293 12.16 -3.17 -25.25
N TYR A 294 12.72 -4.37 -25.08
CA TYR A 294 12.00 -5.63 -25.15
C TYR A 294 11.16 -5.84 -23.89
N MET A 295 9.95 -6.41 -24.06
CA MET A 295 9.18 -6.94 -22.95
C MET A 295 10.03 -7.97 -22.21
N THR A 296 10.21 -7.80 -20.91
CA THR A 296 10.94 -8.76 -20.07
C THR A 296 9.97 -9.41 -19.09
N GLU A 297 10.29 -10.62 -18.62
CA GLU A 297 9.56 -11.30 -17.55
C GLU A 297 9.84 -10.66 -16.17
N ARG A 298 9.75 -9.32 -16.11
CA ARG A 298 9.99 -8.50 -14.93
C ARG A 298 9.07 -7.31 -14.87
N TYR A 299 8.88 -6.81 -13.66
CA TYR A 299 8.34 -5.49 -13.44
C TYR A 299 9.11 -4.41 -14.25
N PRO A 300 8.42 -3.45 -14.90
CA PRO A 300 6.97 -3.26 -14.91
C PRO A 300 6.23 -3.98 -16.05
N TRP A 301 6.93 -4.69 -16.94
CA TRP A 301 6.31 -5.36 -18.08
C TRP A 301 5.56 -6.64 -17.71
N TRP A 302 5.88 -7.28 -16.60
CA TRP A 302 5.38 -8.62 -16.26
C TRP A 302 5.08 -8.79 -14.78
N PRO A 303 4.07 -9.61 -14.43
CA PRO A 303 2.97 -10.04 -15.29
C PRO A 303 1.84 -8.98 -15.27
N VAL A 304 0.81 -9.19 -16.08
CA VAL A 304 -0.42 -8.39 -16.09
C VAL A 304 -1.61 -9.25 -15.68
N VAL A 305 -2.55 -8.66 -14.97
CA VAL A 305 -3.82 -9.31 -14.63
C VAL A 305 -4.89 -8.79 -15.57
N ILE A 306 -5.67 -9.72 -16.11
CA ILE A 306 -6.73 -9.46 -17.09
C ILE A 306 -8.06 -9.98 -16.57
N ASN A 307 -9.15 -9.55 -17.22
CA ASN A 307 -10.52 -9.89 -16.86
C ASN A 307 -10.89 -9.41 -15.44
N GLU A 308 -10.29 -8.31 -14.96
CA GLU A 308 -10.80 -7.63 -13.78
C GLU A 308 -12.25 -7.18 -14.00
N ASP A 309 -13.07 -7.39 -12.96
CA ASP A 309 -14.49 -7.09 -12.93
C ASP A 309 -14.93 -6.75 -11.48
N PRO A 310 -15.76 -5.71 -11.28
CA PRO A 310 -16.24 -5.32 -9.95
C PRO A 310 -16.92 -6.44 -9.15
N ALA A 311 -17.62 -7.38 -9.79
CA ALA A 311 -18.25 -8.50 -9.09
C ALA A 311 -17.21 -9.51 -8.57
N LEU A 312 -16.12 -9.73 -9.31
CA LEU A 312 -15.01 -10.57 -8.85
C LEU A 312 -14.24 -9.90 -7.71
N PHE A 313 -14.09 -8.58 -7.75
CA PHE A 313 -13.50 -7.81 -6.64
C PHE A 313 -14.40 -7.87 -5.39
N SER A 314 -15.72 -7.74 -5.56
CA SER A 314 -16.71 -7.94 -4.49
C SER A 314 -16.54 -9.31 -3.83
N ASP A 315 -16.44 -10.40 -4.62
CA ASP A 315 -16.16 -11.74 -4.07
C ASP A 315 -14.82 -11.80 -3.32
N PHE A 316 -13.77 -11.14 -3.83
CA PHE A 316 -12.47 -11.13 -3.16
C PHE A 316 -12.53 -10.42 -1.80
N LEU A 317 -13.16 -9.25 -1.75
CA LEU A 317 -13.35 -8.48 -0.52
C LEU A 317 -14.26 -9.22 0.47
N GLY A 318 -15.37 -9.81 0.01
CA GLY A 318 -16.27 -10.61 0.85
C GLY A 318 -15.57 -11.81 1.50
N ARG A 319 -14.64 -12.45 0.77
CA ARG A 319 -13.76 -13.50 1.34
C ARG A 319 -12.82 -12.94 2.41
N ALA A 320 -12.23 -11.77 2.19
CA ALA A 320 -11.33 -11.11 3.14
C ALA A 320 -12.07 -10.73 4.43
N ILE A 321 -13.24 -10.11 4.30
CA ILE A 321 -14.14 -9.79 5.42
C ILE A 321 -14.50 -11.06 6.19
N SER A 322 -14.93 -12.13 5.49
CA SER A 322 -15.27 -13.41 6.10
C SER A 322 -14.10 -14.04 6.86
N TYR A 323 -12.88 -13.94 6.32
CA TYR A 323 -11.67 -14.41 7.00
C TYR A 323 -11.40 -13.60 8.26
N THR A 324 -11.45 -12.26 8.16
CA THR A 324 -11.21 -11.34 9.27
C THR A 324 -12.20 -11.56 10.41
N LYS A 325 -13.52 -11.64 10.13
CA LYS A 325 -14.55 -11.88 11.15
C LYS A 325 -14.32 -13.17 11.94
N LYS A 326 -13.75 -14.20 11.29
CA LYS A 326 -13.48 -15.50 11.91
C LYS A 326 -12.17 -15.58 12.69
N SER A 327 -11.18 -14.79 12.29
CA SER A 327 -9.77 -15.09 12.65
C SER A 327 -9.05 -13.94 13.36
N ASN A 328 -9.59 -12.71 13.30
CA ASN A 328 -8.85 -11.52 13.70
C ASN A 328 -9.57 -10.75 14.81
N ASN A 329 -8.78 -10.28 15.79
CA ASN A 329 -9.15 -9.24 16.73
C ASN A 329 -7.94 -8.30 16.90
N PRO A 330 -8.02 -7.01 16.49
CA PRO A 330 -9.18 -6.34 15.90
C PRO A 330 -9.51 -6.84 14.49
N GLN A 331 -10.73 -6.58 14.04
CA GLN A 331 -11.19 -6.95 12.70
C GLN A 331 -10.77 -5.93 11.64
N LEU A 332 -9.53 -6.04 11.14
CA LEU A 332 -9.03 -5.21 10.04
C LEU A 332 -8.96 -5.99 8.73
N SER A 333 -9.34 -5.35 7.63
CA SER A 333 -9.10 -5.80 6.26
C SER A 333 -8.61 -4.63 5.40
N PHE A 334 -7.78 -4.91 4.41
CA PHE A 334 -7.09 -3.90 3.63
C PHE A 334 -7.40 -4.03 2.13
N ILE A 335 -7.33 -2.91 1.42
CA ILE A 335 -7.46 -2.83 -0.03
C ILE A 335 -6.24 -2.11 -0.60
N ALA A 336 -5.52 -2.78 -1.48
CA ALA A 336 -4.51 -2.18 -2.36
C ALA A 336 -5.17 -1.88 -3.72
N SER A 337 -5.50 -0.64 -4.03
CA SER A 337 -5.27 0.57 -3.25
C SER A 337 -6.39 1.58 -3.49
N TRP A 338 -6.35 2.72 -2.82
CA TRP A 338 -7.22 3.84 -3.15
C TRP A 338 -6.91 4.35 -4.57
N ASN A 339 -5.63 4.59 -4.91
CA ASN A 339 -5.25 5.43 -6.05
C ASN A 339 -3.95 5.06 -6.80
N GLU A 340 -3.49 3.80 -6.80
CA GLU A 340 -2.26 3.43 -7.53
C GLU A 340 -2.52 3.18 -9.04
N TRP A 341 -2.87 4.25 -9.76
CA TRP A 341 -3.23 4.20 -11.18
C TRP A 341 -2.14 3.62 -12.09
N SER A 342 -0.87 3.94 -11.85
CA SER A 342 0.24 3.50 -12.72
C SER A 342 0.64 2.04 -12.52
N GLU A 343 0.04 1.35 -11.54
CA GLU A 343 0.09 -0.11 -11.40
C GLU A 343 -1.28 -0.79 -11.51
N GLY A 344 -2.31 -0.05 -11.92
CA GLY A 344 -3.61 -0.62 -12.28
C GLY A 344 -4.39 -1.24 -11.11
N HIS A 345 -4.09 -0.87 -9.87
CA HIS A 345 -4.86 -1.27 -8.68
C HIS A 345 -5.32 -0.01 -7.94
N TYR A 346 -6.60 0.33 -8.08
CA TYR A 346 -7.19 1.56 -7.51
C TYR A 346 -8.69 1.34 -7.26
N LEU A 347 -9.26 2.06 -6.30
CA LEU A 347 -10.69 2.12 -6.02
C LEU A 347 -11.34 3.35 -6.64
N GLU A 348 -10.57 4.40 -6.88
CA GLU A 348 -11.10 5.66 -7.41
C GLU A 348 -11.91 5.46 -8.70
N PRO A 349 -12.95 6.27 -8.92
CA PRO A 349 -13.81 6.12 -10.09
C PRO A 349 -13.05 6.24 -11.41
N ASP A 350 -13.30 5.31 -12.33
CA ASP A 350 -12.61 5.23 -13.61
C ASP A 350 -13.58 5.31 -14.81
N LYS A 351 -13.04 5.54 -16.02
CA LYS A 351 -13.85 5.65 -17.24
C LYS A 351 -14.49 4.35 -17.72
N ARG A 352 -14.02 3.18 -17.28
CA ARG A 352 -14.52 1.85 -17.68
C ARG A 352 -15.65 1.36 -16.77
N PHE A 353 -15.50 1.54 -15.46
CA PHE A 353 -16.40 0.99 -14.43
C PHE A 353 -17.09 2.06 -13.58
N GLY A 354 -16.78 3.35 -13.77
CA GLY A 354 -17.36 4.42 -12.97
C GLY A 354 -17.08 4.19 -11.49
N THR A 355 -18.13 4.18 -10.67
CA THR A 355 -18.09 3.95 -9.22
C THR A 355 -18.15 2.47 -8.81
N ALA A 356 -18.20 1.53 -9.75
CA ALA A 356 -18.53 0.13 -9.42
C ALA A 356 -17.52 -0.55 -8.47
N TRP A 357 -16.24 -0.15 -8.46
CA TRP A 357 -15.28 -0.63 -7.46
C TRP A 357 -15.67 -0.21 -6.04
N LEU A 358 -16.07 1.04 -5.87
CA LEU A 358 -16.54 1.58 -4.59
C LEU A 358 -17.89 0.98 -4.19
N GLU A 359 -18.80 0.77 -5.14
CA GLU A 359 -20.09 0.09 -4.89
C GLU A 359 -19.88 -1.33 -4.37
N ALA A 360 -18.89 -2.06 -4.89
CA ALA A 360 -18.50 -3.36 -4.36
C ALA A 360 -18.02 -3.27 -2.90
N VAL A 361 -17.23 -2.25 -2.54
CA VAL A 361 -16.83 -2.02 -1.13
C VAL A 361 -18.07 -1.78 -0.26
N ARG A 362 -18.97 -0.89 -0.70
CA ARG A 362 -20.19 -0.55 0.05
C ARG A 362 -21.08 -1.75 0.26
N LYS A 363 -21.28 -2.56 -0.78
CA LYS A 363 -22.06 -3.79 -0.72
C LYS A 363 -21.49 -4.73 0.34
N GLU A 364 -20.21 -5.10 0.24
CA GLU A 364 -19.60 -6.05 1.17
C GLU A 364 -19.50 -5.51 2.60
N LYS A 365 -19.32 -4.19 2.76
CA LYS A 365 -19.38 -3.52 4.07
C LYS A 365 -20.77 -3.64 4.70
N LEU A 366 -21.83 -3.39 3.94
CA LEU A 366 -23.22 -3.49 4.40
C LEU A 366 -23.62 -4.94 4.71
N ASP A 367 -23.21 -5.90 3.89
CA ASP A 367 -23.45 -7.33 4.11
C ASP A 367 -22.71 -7.87 5.37
N ALA A 368 -21.71 -7.13 5.86
CA ALA A 368 -20.92 -7.50 7.03
C ALA A 368 -21.43 -6.93 8.36
N LEU A 369 -22.28 -5.89 8.32
CA LEU A 369 -22.99 -5.34 9.48
C LEU A 369 -24.15 -6.28 9.87
#